data_AF-A0A538LH58-F1
#
_entry.id   AF-A0A538LH58-F1
#
_cell.length_a   1.000
_cell.length_b   1.000
_cell.length_c   1.000
_cell.angle_alpha   90.00
_cell.angle_beta   90.00
_cell.angle_gamma   90.00
#
_symmetry.space_group_name_H-M   'P 1'
#
loop_
_entity.id
_entity.type
_entity.pdbx_description
1 polymer ?
#
loop_
_entity_poly.entity_id
_entity_poly.type
_entity_poly.pdbx_seq_one_letter_code
_entity_poly.pdbx_strand_id
1 'polypeptide(L)'
;MRRLLLPLAAAAALALPAGALAWGGDHHGDFHGMFAAVSGTGTSFGGATASATGSIVAGNDHPNGHFNAAFTTTWGSAQSKTFTDNDGDNDDGTTTVGCAPSSVTLTLTNGTTSTATLSGKTCSTTGNGTTKYRFFGASTTGVHAFLREDGTTVKGLVASGFTSGEGFHLGFSLHLGDHH
;
A
#
# COMPACT_ATOMS: atom_id res chain seq x y z
N MET A 1 -22.91 -38.53 -22.05
CA MET A 1 -21.61 -38.89 -22.65
C MET A 1 -20.72 -37.64 -22.64
N ARG A 2 -19.44 -37.79 -22.26
CA ARG A 2 -18.37 -36.75 -22.26
C ARG A 2 -18.32 -36.03 -23.64
N ARG A 3 -17.85 -34.79 -23.83
CA ARG A 3 -16.53 -34.20 -23.48
C ARG A 3 -16.52 -32.67 -23.69
N LEU A 4 -15.82 -31.99 -22.76
CA LEU A 4 -14.87 -30.85 -22.88
C LEU A 4 -15.00 -29.84 -24.04
N LEU A 5 -14.92 -28.55 -23.69
CA LEU A 5 -13.84 -27.62 -24.09
C LEU A 5 -13.97 -26.27 -23.32
N LEU A 6 -13.03 -25.99 -22.40
CA LEU A 6 -12.63 -24.62 -22.07
C LEU A 6 -11.69 -24.11 -23.19
N PRO A 7 -11.67 -22.80 -23.49
CA PRO A 7 -10.57 -22.00 -22.94
C PRO A 7 -10.89 -20.53 -22.62
N LEU A 8 -10.09 -19.98 -21.68
CA LEU A 8 -9.56 -18.60 -21.60
C LEU A 8 -10.47 -17.41 -21.96
N ALA A 9 -10.83 -16.65 -20.92
CA ALA A 9 -10.68 -15.18 -20.91
C ALA A 9 -10.68 -14.71 -19.44
N ALA A 10 -9.56 -14.96 -18.76
CA ALA A 10 -9.20 -14.27 -17.53
C ALA A 10 -8.79 -12.83 -17.86
N ALA A 11 -8.96 -11.94 -16.88
CA ALA A 11 -8.51 -10.55 -16.86
C ALA A 11 -9.32 -9.56 -17.72
N ALA A 12 -10.48 -9.16 -17.20
CA ALA A 12 -11.04 -7.85 -17.48
C ALA A 12 -11.54 -7.22 -16.17
N ALA A 13 -11.11 -5.97 -15.97
CA ALA A 13 -11.75 -4.96 -15.13
C ALA A 13 -11.63 -5.08 -13.58
N LEU A 14 -10.40 -5.05 -13.07
CA LEU A 14 -10.07 -4.17 -11.93
C LEU A 14 -9.03 -3.14 -12.40
N ALA A 15 -9.36 -2.47 -13.49
CA ALA A 15 -8.82 -1.15 -13.80
C ALA A 15 -9.52 -0.14 -12.88
N LEU A 16 -9.21 -0.22 -11.57
CA LEU A 16 -9.38 0.95 -10.72
C LEU A 16 -8.33 1.94 -11.19
N PRO A 17 -8.72 3.14 -11.61
CA PRO A 17 -7.77 4.11 -12.15
C PRO A 17 -6.76 4.44 -11.05
N ALA A 18 -5.49 4.15 -11.31
CA ALA A 18 -4.38 4.79 -10.62
C ALA A 18 -4.43 6.33 -10.80
N GLY A 19 -5.31 6.85 -11.67
CA GLY A 19 -5.65 8.27 -11.81
C GLY A 19 -6.63 8.84 -10.77
N ALA A 20 -7.19 8.06 -9.85
CA ALA A 20 -8.09 8.59 -8.81
C ALA A 20 -7.38 9.08 -7.53
N LEU A 21 -6.04 9.03 -7.48
CA LEU A 21 -5.27 9.73 -6.43
C LEU A 21 -4.70 11.08 -6.93
N ALA A 22 -5.14 11.52 -8.10
CA ALA A 22 -4.73 12.79 -8.70
C ALA A 22 -5.94 13.59 -9.18
N TRP A 23 -6.85 13.99 -8.28
CA TRP A 23 -7.72 15.17 -8.46
C TRP A 23 -8.54 15.46 -7.19
N GLY A 24 -8.82 16.71 -6.79
CA GLY A 24 -8.54 18.00 -7.42
C GLY A 24 -8.93 19.12 -6.45
N GLY A 25 -7.97 19.98 -6.15
CA GLY A 25 -8.21 21.27 -5.52
C GLY A 25 -7.28 22.25 -6.22
N ASP A 26 -7.85 23.20 -6.94
CA ASP A 26 -7.15 24.34 -7.53
C ASP A 26 -6.38 25.08 -6.43
N HIS A 27 -5.10 24.77 -6.30
CA HIS A 27 -4.17 25.58 -5.52
C HIS A 27 -2.96 25.86 -6.40
N HIS A 28 -2.80 27.14 -6.72
CA HIS A 28 -1.66 27.73 -7.44
C HIS A 28 -0.35 27.56 -6.66
N GLY A 29 0.16 26.34 -6.57
CA GLY A 29 1.45 26.01 -6.00
C GLY A 29 1.93 24.68 -6.55
N ASP A 30 3.17 24.64 -7.03
CA ASP A 30 3.80 23.47 -7.62
C ASP A 30 3.82 22.26 -6.66
N PHE A 31 2.82 21.39 -6.75
CA PHE A 31 2.80 20.12 -6.02
C PHE A 31 3.72 19.09 -6.70
N HIS A 32 5.03 19.18 -6.40
CA HIS A 32 6.06 18.22 -6.80
C HIS A 32 6.03 16.89 -6.02
N GLY A 33 4.92 16.56 -5.34
CA GLY A 33 4.90 15.58 -4.25
C GLY A 33 4.83 14.10 -4.61
N MET A 34 4.59 13.71 -5.87
CA MET A 34 4.46 12.29 -6.24
C MET A 34 5.76 11.73 -6.83
N PHE A 35 6.41 10.85 -6.08
CA PHE A 35 7.67 10.21 -6.49
C PHE A 35 7.40 8.98 -7.36
N ALA A 36 6.51 8.07 -6.93
CA ALA A 36 6.10 6.89 -7.70
C ALA A 36 4.83 6.21 -7.15
N ALA A 37 3.89 5.83 -8.01
CA ALA A 37 2.93 4.77 -7.77
C ALA A 37 3.55 3.42 -8.20
N VAL A 38 3.44 2.40 -7.35
CA VAL A 38 4.08 1.10 -7.56
C VAL A 38 3.07 -0.04 -7.57
N SER A 39 3.32 -1.05 -8.40
CA SER A 39 2.57 -2.30 -8.40
C SER A 39 3.45 -3.50 -8.71
N GLY A 40 3.30 -4.57 -7.93
CA GLY A 40 4.16 -5.74 -8.03
C GLY A 40 3.62 -6.93 -7.26
N THR A 41 4.52 -7.86 -6.96
CA THR A 41 4.25 -9.07 -6.17
C THR A 41 5.26 -9.22 -5.06
N GLY A 42 4.88 -9.92 -4.00
CA GLY A 42 5.73 -10.07 -2.83
C GLY A 42 5.31 -11.21 -1.93
N THR A 43 6.09 -11.42 -0.89
CA THR A 43 5.68 -12.24 0.25
C THR A 43 4.75 -11.44 1.15
N SER A 44 3.98 -12.12 2.00
CA SER A 44 3.12 -11.41 2.93
C SER A 44 3.91 -10.61 3.97
N PHE A 45 3.48 -9.38 4.23
CA PHE A 45 3.91 -8.46 5.27
C PHE A 45 3.51 -8.92 6.68
N GLY A 46 2.70 -9.99 6.79
CA GLY A 46 2.45 -10.69 8.05
C GLY A 46 3.66 -11.44 8.62
N GLY A 47 4.71 -11.64 7.82
CA GLY A 47 5.98 -12.19 8.29
C GLY A 47 6.82 -11.19 9.09
N ALA A 48 7.80 -11.69 9.85
CA ALA A 48 8.84 -10.86 10.47
C ALA A 48 9.77 -10.21 9.42
N THR A 49 9.86 -10.83 8.25
CA THR A 49 10.50 -10.27 7.05
C THR A 49 9.55 -10.44 5.87
N ALA A 50 9.59 -9.50 4.94
CA ALA A 50 8.86 -9.60 3.69
C ALA A 50 9.62 -8.89 2.57
N SER A 51 9.25 -9.18 1.32
CA SER A 51 9.75 -8.44 0.17
C SER A 51 8.64 -8.22 -0.86
N ALA A 52 8.77 -7.15 -1.63
CA ALA A 52 7.91 -6.85 -2.76
C ALA A 52 8.73 -6.27 -3.92
N THR A 53 8.47 -6.72 -5.14
CA THR A 53 9.13 -6.21 -6.34
C THR A 53 8.12 -6.01 -7.45
N GLY A 54 8.38 -5.06 -8.34
CA GLY A 54 7.52 -4.83 -9.49
C GLY A 54 7.89 -3.57 -10.24
N SER A 55 6.87 -2.89 -10.76
CA SER A 55 7.03 -1.74 -11.64
C SER A 55 6.49 -0.47 -11.01
N ILE A 56 7.06 0.64 -11.44
CA ILE A 56 6.53 1.98 -11.22
C ILE A 56 5.48 2.21 -12.30
N VAL A 57 4.21 2.25 -11.89
CA VAL A 57 3.06 2.38 -12.80
C VAL A 57 2.76 3.83 -13.17
N ALA A 58 3.20 4.78 -12.34
CA ALA A 58 3.21 6.20 -12.62
C ALA A 58 4.29 6.88 -11.75
N GLY A 59 5.01 7.87 -12.25
CA GLY A 59 6.03 8.58 -11.48
C GLY A 59 6.82 9.55 -12.35
N ASN A 60 7.29 10.64 -11.73
CA ASN A 60 8.00 11.70 -12.44
C ASN A 60 9.52 11.44 -12.51
N ASP A 61 10.11 10.93 -11.42
CA ASP A 61 11.57 10.76 -11.31
C ASP A 61 12.07 9.41 -11.84
N HIS A 62 11.21 8.39 -11.87
CA HIS A 62 11.55 7.04 -12.33
C HIS A 62 10.43 6.45 -13.22
N PRO A 63 10.00 7.14 -14.28
CA PRO A 63 8.91 6.69 -15.15
C PRO A 63 9.26 5.37 -15.82
N ASN A 64 8.34 4.39 -15.81
CA ASN A 64 8.59 3.02 -16.33
C ASN A 64 9.72 2.26 -15.60
N GLY A 65 10.10 2.70 -14.40
CA GLY A 65 11.09 2.01 -13.59
C GLY A 65 10.58 0.78 -12.86
N HIS A 66 11.46 0.20 -12.06
CA HIS A 66 11.17 -0.90 -11.15
C HIS A 66 11.28 -0.45 -9.70
N PHE A 67 10.58 -1.15 -8.82
CA PHE A 67 10.79 -1.01 -7.37
C PHE A 67 11.16 -2.35 -6.74
N ASN A 68 11.93 -2.26 -5.67
CA ASN A 68 12.20 -3.35 -4.75
C ASN A 68 12.04 -2.83 -3.32
N ALA A 69 11.25 -3.52 -2.51
CA ALA A 69 11.02 -3.22 -1.11
C ALA A 69 11.37 -4.45 -0.26
N ALA A 70 12.22 -4.25 0.75
CA ALA A 70 12.56 -5.26 1.73
C ALA A 70 12.14 -4.78 3.12
N PHE A 71 11.35 -5.60 3.83
CA PHE A 71 10.69 -5.25 5.08
C PHE A 71 11.29 -6.05 6.23
N THR A 72 11.39 -5.41 7.38
CA THR A 72 11.56 -6.07 8.68
C THR A 72 10.50 -5.53 9.65
N THR A 73 9.77 -6.43 10.30
CA THR A 73 8.67 -6.09 11.19
C THR A 73 8.80 -6.81 12.51
N THR A 74 8.67 -6.07 13.61
CA THR A 74 8.77 -6.62 14.97
C THR A 74 7.36 -6.90 15.53
N TRP A 75 6.71 -7.95 15.01
CA TRP A 75 5.34 -8.31 15.43
C TRP A 75 5.21 -8.62 16.93
N GLY A 76 6.28 -9.04 17.60
CA GLY A 76 6.30 -9.20 19.06
C GLY A 76 6.08 -7.90 19.85
N SER A 77 6.22 -6.74 19.21
CA SER A 77 5.94 -5.41 19.79
C SER A 77 4.66 -4.78 19.24
N ALA A 78 3.79 -5.58 18.60
CA ALA A 78 2.54 -5.10 18.04
C ALA A 78 1.60 -4.61 19.14
N GLN A 79 0.94 -3.47 18.87
CA GLN A 79 -0.20 -3.01 19.63
C GLN A 79 -1.45 -3.23 18.81
N SER A 80 -2.53 -3.70 19.44
CA SER A 80 -3.79 -3.96 18.75
C SER A 80 -4.96 -3.28 19.44
N LYS A 81 -5.98 -2.97 18.63
CA LYS A 81 -7.28 -2.49 19.09
C LYS A 81 -8.37 -3.16 18.28
N THR A 82 -9.41 -3.59 18.96
CA THR A 82 -10.59 -4.23 18.38
C THR A 82 -11.77 -3.26 18.43
N PHE A 83 -12.50 -3.23 17.33
CA PHE A 83 -13.71 -2.45 17.14
C PHE A 83 -14.82 -3.44 16.82
N THR A 84 -15.97 -3.28 17.47
CA THR A 84 -17.15 -4.09 17.21
C THR A 84 -18.25 -3.14 16.79
N ASP A 85 -18.78 -3.38 15.60
CA ASP A 85 -19.99 -2.76 15.10
C ASP A 85 -21.15 -3.74 15.26
N ASN A 86 -22.30 -3.23 15.69
CA ASN A 86 -23.54 -3.96 15.92
C ASN A 86 -24.72 -2.97 15.79
N ASP A 87 -24.68 -2.07 14.82
CA ASP A 87 -25.74 -1.10 14.60
C ASP A 87 -26.93 -1.68 13.80
N GLY A 88 -26.81 -2.95 13.39
CA GLY A 88 -27.87 -3.74 12.78
C GLY A 88 -27.94 -3.62 11.26
N ASP A 89 -26.91 -3.05 10.64
CA ASP A 89 -26.75 -3.05 9.19
C ASP A 89 -25.97 -4.28 8.68
N ASN A 90 -25.49 -4.19 7.44
CA ASN A 90 -24.87 -5.33 6.78
C ASN A 90 -23.35 -5.45 7.05
N ASP A 91 -22.74 -4.47 7.73
CA ASP A 91 -21.32 -4.46 8.11
C ASP A 91 -21.07 -4.65 9.61
N ASP A 92 -22.12 -4.98 10.36
CA ASP A 92 -22.05 -5.61 11.68
C ASP A 92 -20.92 -6.65 11.75
N GLY A 93 -20.06 -6.52 12.76
CA GLY A 93 -18.92 -7.41 12.90
C GLY A 93 -17.82 -6.89 13.80
N THR A 94 -16.76 -7.69 13.92
CA THR A 94 -15.60 -7.35 14.73
C THR A 94 -14.37 -7.19 13.85
N THR A 95 -13.78 -6.00 13.90
CA THR A 95 -12.54 -5.67 13.21
C THR A 95 -11.42 -5.45 14.21
N THR A 96 -10.31 -6.17 14.06
CA THR A 96 -9.10 -5.96 14.86
C THR A 96 -8.01 -5.31 14.01
N VAL A 97 -7.46 -4.21 14.48
CA VAL A 97 -6.32 -3.53 13.88
C VAL A 97 -5.10 -3.75 14.78
N GLY A 98 -4.03 -4.33 14.24
CA GLY A 98 -2.77 -4.54 14.94
C GLY A 98 -1.62 -3.86 14.20
N CYS A 99 -0.80 -3.07 14.86
CA CYS A 99 0.33 -2.39 14.23
C CYS A 99 1.64 -2.67 15.00
N ALA A 100 2.66 -3.06 14.26
CA ALA A 100 4.01 -3.30 14.77
C ALA A 100 5.00 -2.29 14.17
N PRO A 101 6.05 -1.90 14.92
CA PRO A 101 7.19 -1.19 14.33
C PRO A 101 7.78 -1.97 13.17
N SER A 102 8.11 -1.29 12.08
CA SER A 102 8.75 -1.89 10.91
C SER A 102 9.71 -0.93 10.21
N SER A 103 10.71 -1.50 9.55
CA SER A 103 11.62 -0.80 8.67
C SER A 103 11.51 -1.35 7.25
N VAL A 104 11.60 -0.47 6.25
CA VAL A 104 11.59 -0.83 4.83
C VAL A 104 12.78 -0.19 4.15
N THR A 105 13.56 -1.00 3.43
CA THR A 105 14.47 -0.47 2.41
C THR A 105 13.75 -0.49 1.07
N LEU A 106 13.49 0.69 0.52
CA LEU A 106 12.84 0.86 -0.78
C LEU A 106 13.87 1.34 -1.80
N THR A 107 13.96 0.64 -2.92
CA THR A 107 14.82 1.00 -4.05
C THR A 107 13.96 1.19 -5.29
N LEU A 108 14.13 2.32 -5.97
CA LEU A 108 13.56 2.60 -7.28
C LEU A 108 14.67 2.63 -8.32
N THR A 109 14.42 2.07 -9.51
CA THR A 109 15.42 2.01 -10.57
C THR A 109 14.81 2.28 -11.94
N ASN A 110 15.41 3.19 -12.71
CA ASN A 110 15.09 3.45 -14.12
C ASN A 110 16.32 3.98 -14.87
N GLY A 111 17.41 3.20 -14.86
CA GLY A 111 18.74 3.66 -15.33
C GLY A 111 19.52 4.46 -14.27
N THR A 112 18.83 5.25 -13.44
CA THR A 112 19.32 5.74 -12.15
C THR A 112 18.72 4.91 -11.01
N THR A 113 19.40 4.88 -9.86
CA THR A 113 18.94 4.17 -8.66
C THR A 113 18.77 5.14 -7.50
N SER A 114 17.60 5.10 -6.88
CA SER A 114 17.29 5.81 -5.65
C SER A 114 16.94 4.82 -4.55
N THR A 115 17.58 4.94 -3.38
CA THR A 115 17.34 4.06 -2.25
C THR A 115 17.02 4.88 -1.01
N ALA A 116 15.97 4.49 -0.28
CA ALA A 116 15.57 5.07 0.98
C ALA A 116 15.28 3.99 2.02
N THR A 117 15.73 4.23 3.26
CA THR A 117 15.32 3.44 4.42
C THR A 117 14.22 4.19 5.15
N LEU A 118 13.06 3.56 5.27
CA LEU A 118 11.86 4.12 5.88
C LEU A 118 11.60 3.42 7.21
N SER A 119 11.48 4.20 8.28
CA SER A 119 11.00 3.71 9.57
C SER A 119 9.51 3.99 9.69
N GLY A 120 8.75 3.05 10.24
CA GLY A 120 7.31 3.14 10.24
C GLY A 120 6.61 2.01 10.97
N LYS A 121 5.43 1.64 10.47
CA LYS A 121 4.61 0.57 11.02
C LYS A 121 4.06 -0.31 9.91
N THR A 122 4.02 -1.60 10.19
CA THR A 122 3.21 -2.56 9.43
C THR A 122 1.98 -2.86 10.27
N CYS A 123 0.81 -2.67 9.67
CA CYS A 123 -0.47 -2.87 10.31
C CYS A 123 -1.23 -4.00 9.62
N SER A 124 -1.84 -4.87 10.42
CA SER A 124 -2.86 -5.83 10.02
C SER A 124 -4.25 -5.26 10.33
N THR A 125 -5.20 -5.58 9.48
CA THR A 125 -6.63 -5.41 9.75
C THR A 125 -7.31 -6.73 9.50
N THR A 126 -7.92 -7.29 10.54
CA THR A 126 -8.63 -8.57 10.47
C THR A 126 -10.11 -8.34 10.72
N GLY A 127 -10.94 -8.69 9.76
CA GLY A 127 -12.40 -8.65 9.83
C GLY A 127 -12.99 -9.76 8.96
N ASN A 128 -14.10 -10.35 9.39
CA ASN A 128 -14.79 -11.44 8.65
C ASN A 128 -13.85 -12.56 8.19
N GLY A 129 -12.93 -12.99 9.06
CA GLY A 129 -11.97 -14.06 8.79
C GLY A 129 -10.84 -13.71 7.81
N THR A 130 -10.82 -12.49 7.28
CA THR A 130 -9.82 -12.02 6.32
C THR A 130 -8.85 -11.03 6.99
N THR A 131 -7.56 -11.24 6.79
CA THR A 131 -6.51 -10.32 7.27
C THR A 131 -5.85 -9.63 6.08
N LYS A 132 -5.78 -8.29 6.12
CA LYS A 132 -5.09 -7.45 5.13
C LYS A 132 -3.92 -6.73 5.80
N TYR A 133 -2.77 -6.68 5.14
CA TYR A 133 -1.58 -6.00 5.67
C TYR A 133 -1.20 -4.75 4.89
N ARG A 134 -0.68 -3.75 5.60
CA ARG A 134 -0.28 -2.45 5.06
C ARG A 134 0.95 -1.93 5.78
N PHE A 135 1.86 -1.30 5.06
CA PHE A 135 3.00 -0.58 5.60
C PHE A 135 2.84 0.92 5.38
N PHE A 136 3.22 1.69 6.40
CA PHE A 136 3.37 3.13 6.34
C PHE A 136 4.71 3.49 6.94
N GLY A 137 5.52 4.29 6.26
CA GLY A 137 6.79 4.76 6.82
C GLY A 137 7.34 5.99 6.13
N ALA A 138 8.34 6.57 6.79
CA ALA A 138 9.05 7.74 6.30
C ALA A 138 10.57 7.60 6.50
N SER A 139 11.36 8.17 5.60
CA SER A 139 12.79 8.37 5.75
C SER A 139 13.08 9.70 6.46
N THR A 140 14.29 9.85 6.98
CA THR A 140 14.80 11.12 7.51
C THR A 140 15.03 12.18 6.43
N THR A 141 15.02 11.79 5.16
CA THR A 141 15.19 12.65 3.99
C THR A 141 13.86 13.14 3.40
N GLY A 142 12.74 12.90 4.08
CA GLY A 142 11.41 13.36 3.65
C GLY A 142 10.76 12.48 2.57
N VAL A 143 11.19 11.23 2.42
CA VAL A 143 10.52 10.24 1.56
C VAL A 143 9.49 9.49 2.39
N HIS A 144 8.25 9.41 1.91
CA HIS A 144 7.17 8.66 2.53
C HIS A 144 6.74 7.53 1.61
N ALA A 145 6.41 6.36 2.19
CA ALA A 145 5.81 5.27 1.43
C ALA A 145 4.61 4.67 2.15
N PHE A 146 3.60 4.35 1.34
CA PHE A 146 2.46 3.53 1.73
C PHE A 146 2.40 2.32 0.79
N LEU A 147 2.50 1.12 1.34
CA LEU A 147 2.43 -0.13 0.58
C LEU A 147 1.32 -1.00 1.18
N ARG A 148 0.50 -1.64 0.36
CA ARG A 148 -0.57 -2.54 0.80
C ARG A 148 -0.57 -3.83 0.00
N GLU A 149 -0.95 -4.90 0.65
CA GLU A 149 -1.31 -6.13 -0.03
C GLU A 149 -2.72 -6.03 -0.63
N ASP A 150 -2.86 -6.65 -1.79
CA ASP A 150 -4.11 -6.87 -2.52
C ASP A 150 -4.05 -8.28 -3.13
N GLY A 151 -4.40 -9.27 -2.31
CA GLY A 151 -4.16 -10.68 -2.59
C GLY A 151 -2.65 -10.98 -2.68
N THR A 152 -2.20 -11.53 -3.81
CA THR A 152 -0.78 -11.77 -4.09
C THR A 152 -0.05 -10.56 -4.65
N THR A 153 -0.76 -9.45 -4.86
CA THR A 153 -0.18 -8.22 -5.41
C THR A 153 0.12 -7.22 -4.30
N VAL A 154 1.14 -6.40 -4.52
CA VAL A 154 1.47 -5.25 -3.69
C VAL A 154 1.23 -4.00 -4.50
N LYS A 155 0.53 -3.04 -3.91
CA LYS A 155 0.28 -1.72 -4.50
C LYS A 155 0.74 -0.64 -3.52
N GLY A 156 1.17 0.49 -4.04
CA GLY A 156 1.58 1.56 -3.14
C GLY A 156 1.90 2.88 -3.79
N LEU A 157 2.21 3.83 -2.93
CA LEU A 157 2.59 5.19 -3.27
C LEU A 157 3.88 5.53 -2.54
N VAL A 158 4.78 6.20 -3.24
CA VAL A 158 6.02 6.78 -2.76
C VAL A 158 5.95 8.26 -3.08
N ALA A 159 6.25 9.08 -2.09
CA ALA A 159 6.13 10.53 -2.18
C ALA A 159 7.35 11.18 -1.50
N SER A 160 7.75 12.34 -1.99
CA SER A 160 8.90 13.09 -1.45
C SER A 160 8.64 14.59 -1.51
N GLY A 161 9.42 15.37 -0.76
CA GLY A 161 9.31 16.83 -0.77
C GLY A 161 8.47 17.42 0.36
N PHE A 162 8.06 16.60 1.34
CA PHE A 162 7.49 17.10 2.59
C PHE A 162 8.63 17.52 3.50
N THR A 163 8.71 18.81 3.81
CA THR A 163 9.62 19.29 4.87
C THR A 163 9.04 18.91 6.23
N SER A 164 9.91 18.62 7.20
CA SER A 164 9.50 18.23 8.55
C SER A 164 8.63 19.33 9.19
N GLY A 165 7.31 19.15 9.18
CA GLY A 165 6.35 20.14 9.67
C GLY A 165 5.10 20.23 8.80
N GLU A 166 5.21 19.93 7.51
CA GLU A 166 4.05 19.81 6.63
C GLU A 166 3.54 18.36 6.67
N GLY A 167 2.41 18.15 7.34
CA GLY A 167 1.83 16.82 7.48
C GLY A 167 1.46 16.24 6.11
N PHE A 168 2.06 15.10 5.76
CA PHE A 168 1.54 14.27 4.69
C PHE A 168 0.22 13.64 5.15
N HIS A 169 -0.87 14.39 4.98
CA HIS A 169 -2.22 13.92 5.24
C HIS A 169 -2.70 13.09 4.04
N LEU A 170 -2.39 11.80 4.04
CA LEU A 170 -3.23 10.86 3.30
C LEU A 170 -4.57 10.83 4.01
N GLY A 171 -5.55 11.56 3.47
CA GLY A 171 -6.95 11.37 3.80
C GLY A 171 -7.39 9.99 3.35
N PHE A 172 -6.99 8.94 4.07
CA PHE A 172 -7.63 7.64 3.91
C PHE A 172 -8.93 7.71 4.69
N SER A 173 -10.06 7.87 3.99
CA SER A 173 -11.30 7.30 4.53
C SER A 173 -11.09 5.80 4.53
N LEU A 174 -11.00 5.20 5.72
CA LEU A 174 -11.31 3.78 5.90
C LEU A 174 -12.79 3.63 5.53
N HIS A 175 -13.10 3.57 4.24
CA HIS A 175 -14.37 3.02 3.79
C HIS A 175 -14.28 1.52 4.05
N LEU A 176 -14.97 1.08 5.09
CA LEU A 176 -15.08 -0.33 5.49
C LEU A 176 -16.11 -1.10 4.64
N GLY A 177 -16.79 -0.43 3.70
CA GLY A 177 -17.72 -1.08 2.78
C GLY A 177 -17.03 -1.74 1.59
N ASP A 178 -17.06 -3.07 1.54
CA ASP A 178 -16.90 -3.82 0.29
C ASP A 178 -18.17 -3.60 -0.55
N HIS A 179 -18.03 -2.97 -1.72
CA HIS A 179 -19.08 -2.99 -2.73
C HIS A 179 -19.12 -4.38 -3.37
N HIS A 180 -20.05 -5.21 -2.91
CA HIS A 180 -20.54 -6.39 -3.62
C HIS A 180 -21.77 -6.05 -4.45
#